data_AF-A0A8T1PQZ0-F1
#
_entry.id   AF-A0A8T1PQZ0-F1
#
_cell.length_a   1.000
_cell.length_b   1.000
_cell.length_c   1.000
_cell.angle_alpha   90.00
_cell.angle_beta   90.00
_cell.angle_gamma   90.00
#
_symmetry.space_group_name_H-M   'P 1'
#
loop_
_entity.id
_entity.type
_entity.pdbx_description
1 polymer ?
#
loop_
_entity_poly.entity_id
_entity_poly.type
_entity_poly.pdbx_seq_one_letter_code
_entity_poly.pdbx_strand_id
1 'polypeptide(L)'
;MSCLEGKKRLAVLVGCNYANTPHELFGCINDVLAMRDVLVERFGFDQGHIELLTDAAGSLVIPTGANIKKALDRMVNQAESGDVLFFHYSGHGTRIPSTRPGHPFRKDEAIVPSDFNLITDVDFRHIVNRLAKEASFTILSDSCHSGGLIHNEREQIGSSSVANNTILQYSCNPKTIPFESILQHFASVTGINTSDIGTHLLESFGADASLKFSSHPVELNLFELGKQDEGILLSGCQENENSADMNPMMTGGKVYGAFSNAVQTVLKDHMGPLSNRQVVVMSRKVLQAAGFVQHPCLYCSEDNADTPFLWQPQTSGS
;
A
#
# COMPACT_ATOMS: atom_id res chain seq x y z
N MET A 1 35.77 -20.99 2.50
CA MET A 1 34.87 -20.30 3.45
C MET A 1 34.57 -18.92 2.88
N SER A 2 33.56 -18.83 2.03
CA SER A 2 33.01 -17.55 1.57
C SER A 2 31.79 -17.27 2.46
N CYS A 3 31.90 -16.24 3.28
CA CYS A 3 30.83 -15.80 4.16
C CYS A 3 29.54 -15.59 3.36
N LEU A 4 28.43 -16.14 3.82
CA LEU A 4 27.09 -15.70 3.46
C LEU A 4 26.90 -14.31 4.11
N GLU A 5 27.49 -13.28 3.51
CA GLU A 5 27.25 -11.88 3.87
C GLU A 5 25.79 -11.52 3.55
N GLY A 6 24.96 -11.61 4.59
CA GLY A 6 23.84 -10.71 4.90
C GLY A 6 22.86 -10.35 3.80
N LYS A 7 21.81 -11.16 3.63
CA LYS A 7 20.56 -10.72 2.96
C LYS A 7 20.00 -9.50 3.69
N LYS A 8 19.88 -8.36 3.00
CA LYS A 8 19.36 -7.11 3.57
C LYS A 8 17.83 -7.18 3.64
N ARG A 9 17.30 -6.50 4.64
CA ARG A 9 15.87 -6.31 4.86
C ARG A 9 15.61 -4.81 4.84
N LEU A 10 15.02 -4.33 3.76
CA LEU A 10 14.78 -2.91 3.52
C LEU A 10 13.28 -2.64 3.63
N ALA A 11 12.90 -1.56 4.30
CA ALA A 11 11.49 -1.19 4.38
C ALA A 11 11.26 0.31 4.16
N VAL A 12 10.13 0.62 3.53
CA VAL A 12 9.59 1.99 3.44
C VAL A 12 8.20 1.98 4.07
N LEU A 13 8.00 2.80 5.10
CA LEU A 13 6.74 2.89 5.85
C LEU A 13 6.17 4.30 5.70
N VAL A 14 4.95 4.41 5.21
CA VAL A 14 4.31 5.68 4.87
C VAL A 14 2.96 5.78 5.56
N GLY A 15 2.82 6.75 6.46
CA GLY A 15 1.58 7.05 7.18
C GLY A 15 1.12 8.47 6.92
N CYS A 16 -0.05 8.65 6.29
CA CYS A 16 -0.63 9.95 6.01
C CYS A 16 -1.92 10.17 6.81
N ASN A 17 -1.93 11.17 7.69
CA ASN A 17 -3.10 11.58 8.46
C ASN A 17 -3.81 12.81 7.84
N TYR A 18 -3.21 13.51 6.87
CA TYR A 18 -3.75 14.70 6.20
C TYR A 18 -4.22 15.77 7.20
N ALA A 19 -3.42 16.02 8.22
CA ALA A 19 -3.77 16.91 9.33
C ALA A 19 -4.16 18.31 8.82
N ASN A 20 -5.22 18.88 9.40
CA ASN A 20 -5.79 20.19 9.00
C ASN A 20 -6.39 20.24 7.58
N THR A 21 -6.77 19.10 7.02
CA THR A 21 -7.51 19.03 5.75
C THR A 21 -8.91 18.45 5.97
N PRO A 22 -9.87 18.62 5.04
CA PRO A 22 -11.18 17.95 5.13
C PRO A 22 -11.10 16.42 5.01
N HIS A 23 -9.91 15.86 4.76
CA HIS A 23 -9.64 14.45 4.58
C HIS A 23 -8.79 13.89 5.74
N GLU A 24 -8.94 14.42 6.95
CA GLU A 24 -8.15 14.04 8.09
C GLU A 24 -8.45 12.60 8.57
N LEU A 25 -7.37 11.83 8.75
CA LEU A 25 -7.32 10.51 9.35
C LEU A 25 -6.46 10.57 10.62
N PHE A 26 -6.63 9.61 11.51
CA PHE A 26 -5.96 9.63 12.81
C PHE A 26 -5.09 8.38 13.05
N GLY A 27 -5.37 7.25 12.39
CA GLY A 27 -4.74 5.96 12.67
C GLY A 27 -3.51 5.65 11.83
N CYS A 28 -3.32 6.33 10.69
CA CYS A 28 -2.32 5.95 9.69
C CYS A 28 -0.88 6.03 10.20
N ILE A 29 -0.55 7.06 10.98
CA ILE A 29 0.78 7.19 11.61
C ILE A 29 1.01 6.11 12.67
N ASN A 30 0.00 5.77 13.47
CA ASN A 30 0.11 4.72 14.47
C ASN A 30 0.32 3.34 13.83
N ASP A 31 -0.34 3.10 12.68
CA ASP A 31 -0.20 1.85 11.93
C ASP A 31 1.25 1.58 11.53
N VAL A 32 1.91 2.59 10.94
CA VAL A 32 3.29 2.45 10.45
C VAL A 32 4.31 2.40 11.57
N LEU A 33 4.07 3.10 12.68
CA LEU A 33 4.93 3.02 13.87
C LEU A 33 4.86 1.62 14.50
N ALA A 34 3.66 1.07 14.65
CA ALA A 34 3.50 -0.27 15.19
C ALA A 34 4.04 -1.35 14.23
N MET A 35 3.92 -1.15 12.91
CA MET A 35 4.53 -2.06 11.93
C MET A 35 6.05 -2.00 11.96
N ARG A 36 6.66 -0.82 12.11
CA ARG A 36 8.11 -0.67 12.31
C ARG A 36 8.59 -1.53 13.47
N ASP A 37 7.90 -1.45 14.60
CA ASP A 37 8.29 -2.20 15.80
C ASP A 37 8.19 -3.73 15.53
N VAL A 38 7.14 -4.19 14.84
CA VAL A 38 7.01 -5.60 14.42
C VAL A 38 8.14 -6.03 13.47
N LEU A 39 8.52 -5.19 12.49
CA LEU A 39 9.61 -5.51 11.55
C LEU A 39 10.95 -5.68 12.25
N VAL A 40 11.24 -4.81 13.22
CA VAL A 40 12.49 -4.87 14.00
C VAL A 40 12.47 -6.05 14.96
N GLU A 41 11.43 -6.16 15.80
CA GLU A 41 11.38 -7.14 16.89
C GLU A 41 11.19 -8.57 16.39
N ARG A 42 10.35 -8.78 15.37
CA ARG A 42 9.99 -10.11 14.89
C ARG A 42 10.78 -10.54 13.66
N PHE A 43 11.01 -9.64 12.71
CA PHE A 43 11.61 -9.97 11.42
C PHE A 43 13.09 -9.57 11.30
N GLY A 44 13.65 -8.91 12.32
CA GLY A 44 15.07 -8.56 12.37
C GLY A 44 15.48 -7.53 11.32
N PHE A 45 14.58 -6.63 10.94
CA PHE A 45 14.95 -5.49 10.10
C PHE A 45 15.86 -4.55 10.89
N ASP A 46 16.95 -4.10 10.26
CA ASP A 46 17.79 -3.06 10.83
C ASP A 46 17.02 -1.73 10.80
N GLN A 47 16.99 -1.01 11.93
CA GLN A 47 16.36 0.31 12.00
C GLN A 47 16.96 1.29 10.98
N GLY A 48 18.25 1.17 10.66
CA GLY A 48 18.91 1.98 9.63
C GLY A 48 18.45 1.69 8.20
N HIS A 49 17.78 0.56 7.97
CA HIS A 49 17.23 0.14 6.69
C HIS A 49 15.71 0.34 6.59
N ILE A 50 15.09 0.95 7.61
CA ILE A 50 13.67 1.31 7.60
C ILE A 50 13.55 2.82 7.40
N GLU A 51 13.00 3.22 6.25
CA GLU A 51 12.67 4.62 5.99
C GLU A 51 11.21 4.90 6.40
N LEU A 52 11.00 5.88 7.29
CA LEU A 52 9.68 6.25 7.80
C LEU A 52 9.29 7.65 7.30
N LEU A 53 8.17 7.74 6.59
CA LEU A 53 7.60 8.99 6.10
C LEU A 53 6.23 9.20 6.75
N THR A 54 6.06 10.31 7.47
CA THR A 54 4.79 10.65 8.12
C THR A 54 4.54 12.14 8.08
N ASP A 55 3.28 12.56 8.09
CA ASP A 55 2.88 13.98 8.05
C ASP A 55 2.56 14.57 9.44
N ALA A 56 3.03 13.91 10.50
CA ALA A 56 3.02 14.49 11.85
C ALA A 56 3.91 15.73 11.95
N ALA A 57 3.55 16.63 12.86
CA ALA A 57 4.40 17.76 13.22
C ALA A 57 5.76 17.25 13.75
N GLY A 58 6.85 17.70 13.13
CA GLY A 58 8.22 17.30 13.50
C GLY A 58 8.77 16.07 12.79
N SER A 59 8.04 15.52 11.81
CA SER A 59 8.54 14.43 10.97
C SER A 59 9.76 14.82 10.15
N LEU A 60 10.73 13.90 10.05
CA LEU A 60 11.97 14.11 9.28
C LEU A 60 11.71 14.18 7.78
N VAL A 61 10.78 13.36 7.29
CA VAL A 61 10.41 13.27 5.88
C VAL A 61 8.89 13.26 5.76
N ILE A 62 8.36 14.28 5.07
CA ILE A 62 6.94 14.39 4.78
C ILE A 62 6.59 13.45 3.61
N PRO A 63 5.48 12.69 3.68
CA PRO A 63 5.06 11.75 2.65
C PRO A 63 4.43 12.47 1.45
N THR A 64 5.24 13.24 0.72
CA THR A 64 4.88 13.81 -0.58
C THR A 64 5.03 12.75 -1.67
N GLY A 65 4.34 12.90 -2.81
CA GLY A 65 4.47 11.95 -3.91
C GLY A 65 5.91 11.79 -4.40
N ALA A 66 6.65 12.90 -4.46
CA ALA A 66 8.08 12.89 -4.80
C ALA A 66 8.92 12.13 -3.76
N ASN A 67 8.71 12.36 -2.46
CA ASN A 67 9.48 11.72 -1.41
C ASN A 67 9.22 10.22 -1.32
N ILE A 68 7.96 9.79 -1.46
CA ILE A 68 7.58 8.37 -1.46
C ILE A 68 8.22 7.67 -2.66
N LYS A 69 8.10 8.21 -3.88
CA LYS A 69 8.74 7.63 -5.07
C LYS A 69 10.25 7.54 -4.89
N LYS A 70 10.89 8.60 -4.39
CA LYS A 70 12.33 8.62 -4.14
C LYS A 70 12.78 7.61 -3.08
N ALA A 71 11.95 7.36 -2.06
CA ALA A 71 12.22 6.35 -1.03
C ALA A 71 12.11 4.93 -1.60
N LEU A 72 11.06 4.66 -2.39
CA LEU A 72 10.90 3.37 -3.10
C LEU A 72 12.04 3.13 -4.10
N ASP A 73 12.43 4.16 -4.86
CA ASP A 73 13.57 4.10 -5.78
C ASP A 73 14.88 3.77 -5.05
N ARG A 74 15.13 4.42 -3.91
CA ARG A 74 16.30 4.10 -3.08
C ARG A 74 16.26 2.67 -2.59
N MET A 75 15.10 2.19 -2.14
CA MET A 75 14.94 0.84 -1.63
C MET A 75 15.22 -0.21 -2.71
N VAL A 76 14.64 -0.03 -3.90
CA VAL A 76 14.83 -0.97 -5.02
C VAL A 76 16.26 -0.89 -5.59
N ASN A 77 16.86 0.29 -5.68
CA ASN A 77 18.23 0.44 -6.19
C ASN A 77 19.30 -0.12 -5.24
N GLN A 78 19.02 -0.19 -3.94
CA GLN A 78 19.92 -0.77 -2.94
C GLN A 78 19.77 -2.29 -2.81
N ALA A 79 18.67 -2.85 -3.35
CA ALA A 79 18.35 -4.25 -3.21
C ALA A 79 19.24 -5.13 -4.09
N GLU A 80 19.72 -6.21 -3.50
CA GLU A 80 20.48 -7.26 -4.14
C GLU A 80 19.66 -8.56 -4.22
N SER A 81 20.18 -9.54 -4.97
CA SER A 81 19.53 -10.84 -5.16
C SER A 81 19.28 -11.52 -3.82
N GLY A 82 18.02 -11.84 -3.52
CA GLY A 82 17.62 -12.52 -2.28
C GLY A 82 17.33 -11.60 -1.09
N ASP A 83 17.35 -10.28 -1.28
CA ASP A 83 16.92 -9.31 -0.27
C ASP A 83 15.40 -9.30 -0.08
N VAL A 84 14.96 -8.84 1.08
CA VAL A 84 13.54 -8.70 1.43
C VAL A 84 13.17 -7.24 1.50
N LEU A 85 12.32 -6.79 0.59
CA LEU A 85 11.79 -5.44 0.54
C LEU A 85 10.37 -5.43 1.06
N PHE A 86 10.06 -4.43 1.88
CA PHE A 86 8.72 -4.24 2.41
C PHE A 86 8.26 -2.79 2.25
N PHE A 87 7.06 -2.60 1.72
CA PHE A 87 6.42 -1.29 1.65
C PHE A 87 5.10 -1.33 2.40
N HIS A 88 4.92 -0.47 3.40
CA HIS A 88 3.64 -0.31 4.09
C HIS A 88 3.11 1.08 3.86
N TYR A 89 1.91 1.17 3.30
CA TYR A 89 1.18 2.41 3.13
C TYR A 89 -0.10 2.37 3.96
N SER A 90 -0.30 3.36 4.83
CA SER A 90 -1.59 3.63 5.47
C SER A 90 -1.98 5.07 5.18
N GLY A 91 -3.12 5.25 4.53
CA GLY A 91 -3.60 6.55 4.07
C GLY A 91 -4.77 6.42 3.11
N HIS A 92 -5.12 7.52 2.44
CA HIS A 92 -6.17 7.53 1.44
C HIS A 92 -5.73 6.89 0.13
N GLY A 93 -6.67 6.20 -0.50
CA GLY A 93 -6.61 5.84 -1.93
C GLY A 93 -7.71 6.54 -2.72
N THR A 94 -7.57 6.54 -4.04
CA THR A 94 -8.54 7.12 -4.96
C THR A 94 -8.66 6.32 -6.25
N ARG A 95 -9.74 6.55 -6.99
CA ARG A 95 -10.02 5.94 -8.28
C ARG A 95 -10.03 6.98 -9.37
N ILE A 96 -9.07 6.89 -10.27
CA ILE A 96 -8.96 7.76 -11.42
C ILE A 96 -9.78 7.15 -12.56
N PRO A 97 -10.77 7.89 -13.11
CA PRO A 97 -11.46 7.46 -14.33
C PRO A 97 -10.44 7.22 -15.44
N SER A 98 -10.41 6.01 -16.02
CA SER A 98 -9.46 5.73 -17.09
C SER A 98 -9.92 6.42 -18.37
N THR A 99 -8.98 7.09 -19.05
CA THR A 99 -9.19 7.73 -20.35
C THR A 99 -8.73 6.84 -21.51
N ARG A 100 -8.32 5.59 -21.23
CA ARG A 100 -7.78 4.69 -22.26
C ARG A 100 -8.87 4.28 -23.27
N PRO A 101 -8.68 4.53 -24.59
CA PRO A 101 -9.58 4.04 -25.63
C PRO A 101 -9.64 2.50 -25.60
N GLY A 102 -10.83 1.93 -25.52
CA GLY A 102 -11.05 0.47 -25.59
C GLY A 102 -11.26 -0.26 -24.26
N HIS A 103 -11.00 0.39 -23.11
CA HIS A 103 -11.27 -0.18 -21.78
C HIS A 103 -12.14 0.75 -20.90
N PRO A 104 -13.38 1.07 -21.31
CA PRO A 104 -14.24 2.05 -20.64
C PRO A 104 -14.69 1.67 -19.21
N PHE A 105 -14.45 0.43 -18.78
CA PHE A 105 -14.78 -0.06 -17.44
C PHE A 105 -13.58 -0.17 -16.50
N ARG A 106 -12.35 0.02 -16.99
CA ARG A 106 -11.14 -0.03 -16.17
C ARG A 106 -11.05 1.28 -15.38
N LYS A 107 -11.00 1.19 -14.05
CA LYS A 107 -10.70 2.33 -13.18
C LYS A 107 -9.27 2.14 -12.71
N ASP A 108 -8.46 3.17 -12.85
CA ASP A 108 -7.08 3.11 -12.39
C ASP A 108 -7.04 3.52 -10.93
N GLU A 109 -6.23 2.84 -10.14
CA GLU A 109 -6.14 3.03 -8.70
C GLU A 109 -4.85 3.75 -8.34
N ALA A 110 -4.92 4.62 -7.33
CA ALA A 110 -3.80 5.42 -6.88
C ALA A 110 -3.83 5.63 -5.37
N ILE A 111 -2.66 5.63 -4.75
CA ILE A 111 -2.52 6.15 -3.39
C ILE A 111 -2.46 7.68 -3.44
N VAL A 112 -2.90 8.33 -2.37
CA VAL A 112 -2.94 9.79 -2.27
C VAL A 112 -1.90 10.27 -1.24
N PRO A 113 -0.71 10.71 -1.64
CA PRO A 113 0.25 11.30 -0.71
C PRO A 113 -0.27 12.59 -0.05
N SER A 114 0.43 13.08 0.98
CA SER A 114 0.01 14.27 1.75
C SER A 114 -0.11 15.55 0.92
N ASP A 115 0.58 15.65 -0.22
CA ASP A 115 0.52 16.75 -1.18
C ASP A 115 -0.44 16.48 -2.35
N PHE A 116 -1.24 15.41 -2.28
CA PHE A 116 -2.16 14.97 -3.34
C PHE A 116 -1.50 14.62 -4.68
N ASN A 117 -0.17 14.55 -4.74
CA ASN A 117 0.57 14.11 -5.92
C ASN A 117 0.42 12.60 -6.09
N LEU A 118 -0.61 12.19 -6.82
CA LEU A 118 -1.04 10.79 -6.94
C LEU A 118 0.09 9.87 -7.42
N ILE A 119 0.21 8.71 -6.78
CA ILE A 119 1.08 7.61 -7.23
C ILE A 119 0.18 6.46 -7.68
N THR A 120 0.25 6.09 -8.94
CA THR A 120 -0.67 5.12 -9.54
C THR A 120 -0.03 3.74 -9.67
N ASP A 121 -0.85 2.75 -9.99
CA ASP A 121 -0.46 1.41 -10.43
C ASP A 121 0.71 1.37 -11.45
N VAL A 122 0.83 2.36 -12.34
CA VAL A 122 1.93 2.46 -13.31
C VAL A 122 3.26 2.71 -12.62
N ASP A 123 3.29 3.61 -11.62
CA ASP A 123 4.51 3.93 -10.87
C ASP A 123 4.97 2.70 -10.07
N PHE A 124 4.05 2.02 -9.39
CA PHE A 124 4.35 0.79 -8.67
C PHE A 124 4.87 -0.32 -9.59
N ARG A 125 4.24 -0.51 -10.75
CA ARG A 125 4.73 -1.46 -11.76
C ARG A 125 6.13 -1.11 -12.26
N HIS A 126 6.41 0.18 -12.49
CA HIS A 126 7.74 0.63 -12.88
C HIS A 126 8.80 0.28 -11.81
N ILE A 127 8.46 0.45 -10.54
CA ILE A 127 9.33 0.11 -9.40
C ILE A 127 9.53 -1.40 -9.29
N VAL A 128 8.45 -2.20 -9.35
CA VAL A 128 8.48 -3.67 -9.29
C VAL A 128 9.30 -4.26 -10.44
N ASN A 129 9.17 -3.72 -11.66
CA ASN A 129 9.91 -4.20 -12.84
C ASN A 129 11.43 -4.00 -12.73
N ARG A 130 11.91 -3.18 -11.80
CA ARG A 130 13.34 -2.90 -11.56
C ARG A 130 13.93 -3.74 -10.43
N LEU A 131 13.14 -4.61 -9.79
CA LEU A 131 13.62 -5.47 -8.72
C LEU A 131 14.75 -6.38 -9.19
N ALA A 132 15.73 -6.57 -8.29
CA ALA A 132 16.77 -7.56 -8.48
C ALA A 132 16.14 -8.95 -8.55
N LYS A 133 16.68 -9.81 -9.41
CA LYS A 133 16.23 -11.19 -9.54
C LYS A 133 16.28 -11.87 -8.16
N GLU A 134 15.27 -12.67 -7.81
CA GLU A 134 15.18 -13.38 -6.52
C GLU A 134 14.99 -12.50 -5.27
N ALA A 135 14.92 -11.17 -5.40
CA ALA A 135 14.47 -10.32 -4.30
C ALA A 135 12.94 -10.44 -4.15
N SER A 136 12.46 -10.41 -2.91
CA SER A 136 11.02 -10.42 -2.64
C SER A 136 10.55 -9.03 -2.29
N PHE A 137 9.47 -8.54 -2.92
CA PHE A 137 8.87 -7.26 -2.58
C PHE A 137 7.43 -7.42 -2.09
N THR A 138 7.20 -7.15 -0.81
CA THR A 138 5.87 -7.21 -0.19
C THR A 138 5.31 -5.81 0.05
N ILE A 139 4.12 -5.54 -0.47
CA ILE A 139 3.36 -4.32 -0.28
C ILE A 139 2.18 -4.61 0.65
N LEU A 140 2.10 -3.89 1.76
CA LEU A 140 0.92 -3.83 2.62
C LEU A 140 0.24 -2.49 2.42
N SER A 141 -0.95 -2.48 1.80
CA SER A 141 -1.70 -1.25 1.55
C SER A 141 -2.99 -1.23 2.37
N ASP A 142 -3.02 -0.39 3.40
CA ASP A 142 -4.19 -0.11 4.22
C ASP A 142 -4.87 1.19 3.75
N SER A 143 -5.46 1.09 2.56
CA SER A 143 -6.18 2.16 1.87
C SER A 143 -7.39 1.57 1.13
N CYS A 144 -8.44 2.36 0.89
CA CYS A 144 -9.47 1.96 -0.06
C CYS A 144 -8.91 2.01 -1.49
N HIS A 145 -9.37 1.12 -2.38
CA HIS A 145 -8.97 1.14 -3.81
C HIS A 145 -7.47 0.90 -4.05
N SER A 146 -6.93 -0.18 -3.46
CA SER A 146 -5.55 -0.63 -3.69
C SER A 146 -5.43 -1.95 -4.46
N GLY A 147 -6.53 -2.58 -4.86
CA GLY A 147 -6.54 -3.88 -5.55
C GLY A 147 -5.89 -3.86 -6.94
N GLY A 148 -5.85 -2.70 -7.59
CA GLY A 148 -5.24 -2.50 -8.90
C GLY A 148 -3.77 -2.07 -8.88
N LEU A 149 -3.14 -1.92 -7.70
CA LEU A 149 -1.76 -1.42 -7.61
C LEU A 149 -0.72 -2.38 -8.19
N ILE A 150 -1.00 -3.69 -8.19
CA ILE A 150 -0.22 -4.71 -8.92
C ILE A 150 -1.15 -5.39 -9.92
N HIS A 151 -1.01 -5.05 -11.20
CA HIS A 151 -1.81 -5.62 -12.29
C HIS A 151 -1.13 -6.87 -12.87
N ASN A 152 -1.89 -7.97 -13.04
CA ASN A 152 -1.56 -9.32 -13.57
C ASN A 152 -1.43 -10.49 -12.58
N GLU A 153 -1.55 -10.29 -11.27
CA GLU A 153 -1.52 -11.41 -10.32
C GLU A 153 -2.94 -11.87 -9.95
N ARG A 154 -3.17 -13.19 -9.99
CA ARG A 154 -4.49 -13.78 -9.66
C ARG A 154 -4.88 -13.39 -8.24
N GLU A 155 -6.11 -12.94 -8.03
CA GLU A 155 -6.67 -12.76 -6.69
C GLU A 155 -6.73 -14.14 -6.02
N GLN A 156 -5.79 -14.42 -5.11
CA GLN A 156 -5.66 -15.72 -4.45
C GLN A 156 -6.73 -15.92 -3.37
N ILE A 157 -7.28 -14.81 -2.89
CA ILE A 157 -8.31 -14.77 -1.85
C ILE A 157 -9.31 -13.66 -2.24
N GLY A 158 -10.38 -14.04 -2.93
CA GLY A 158 -11.47 -13.16 -3.38
C GLY A 158 -12.86 -13.75 -3.17
N SER A 159 -13.83 -12.88 -2.84
CA SER A 159 -15.25 -13.10 -2.44
C SER A 159 -15.62 -14.43 -1.74
N SER A 160 -15.83 -14.37 -0.43
CA SER A 160 -16.68 -15.33 0.30
C SER A 160 -18.11 -14.81 0.27
N SER A 161 -19.03 -15.52 -0.35
CA SER A 161 -20.44 -15.16 -0.34
C SER A 161 -21.07 -15.33 1.06
N VAL A 162 -22.04 -14.45 1.37
CA VAL A 162 -23.06 -14.51 2.46
C VAL A 162 -22.52 -14.06 3.84
N ALA A 163 -23.17 -13.23 4.69
CA ALA A 163 -24.57 -12.92 4.92
C ALA A 163 -24.78 -11.53 5.55
N ASN A 164 -25.96 -10.95 5.36
CA ASN A 164 -26.49 -9.82 6.14
C ASN A 164 -26.34 -10.07 7.65
N ASN A 165 -25.67 -9.19 8.37
CA ASN A 165 -25.86 -9.04 9.81
C ASN A 165 -25.60 -7.61 10.29
N THR A 166 -26.31 -7.29 11.36
CA THR A 166 -26.59 -5.99 11.98
C THR A 166 -25.37 -5.10 12.17
N ILE A 167 -25.46 -3.88 11.61
CA ILE A 167 -24.42 -2.85 11.63
C ILE A 167 -24.22 -2.34 13.06
N LEU A 168 -23.06 -2.60 13.66
CA LEU A 168 -22.58 -1.77 14.77
C LEU A 168 -22.04 -0.48 14.15
N GLN A 169 -22.75 0.62 14.36
CA GLN A 169 -22.46 1.93 13.77
C GLN A 169 -21.29 2.59 14.52
N TYR A 170 -20.07 2.10 14.29
CA TYR A 170 -18.85 2.83 14.65
C TYR A 170 -18.65 3.96 13.63
N SER A 171 -18.25 5.15 14.10
CA SER A 171 -17.85 6.27 13.24
C SER A 171 -16.50 5.95 12.59
N CYS A 172 -16.51 5.19 11.49
CA CYS A 172 -15.33 4.95 10.67
C CYS A 172 -15.21 6.01 9.57
N ASN A 173 -14.06 6.68 9.50
CA ASN A 173 -13.73 7.50 8.33
C ASN A 173 -13.25 6.56 7.23
N PRO A 174 -13.88 6.55 6.04
CA PRO A 174 -13.41 5.70 4.96
C PRO A 174 -12.08 6.24 4.45
N LYS A 175 -11.09 5.36 4.27
CA LYS A 175 -9.76 5.72 3.72
C LYS A 175 -9.80 5.93 2.19
N THR A 176 -10.78 6.71 1.70
CA THR A 176 -10.95 7.08 0.29
C THR A 176 -11.13 8.59 0.14
N ILE A 177 -10.47 9.18 -0.85
CA ILE A 177 -10.78 10.55 -1.28
C ILE A 177 -11.47 10.46 -2.64
N PRO A 178 -12.70 10.98 -2.79
CA PRO A 178 -13.38 11.03 -4.08
C PRO A 178 -12.53 11.76 -5.11
N PHE A 179 -12.42 11.20 -6.31
CA PHE A 179 -11.65 11.78 -7.40
C PHE A 179 -12.04 13.24 -7.69
N GLU A 180 -13.34 13.54 -7.63
CA GLU A 180 -13.85 14.89 -7.83
C GLU A 180 -13.30 15.90 -6.82
N SER A 181 -13.11 15.49 -5.56
CA SER A 181 -12.52 16.35 -4.53
C SER A 181 -11.06 16.68 -4.84
N ILE A 182 -10.32 15.71 -5.39
CA ILE A 182 -8.92 15.90 -5.81
C ILE A 182 -8.86 16.84 -7.02
N LEU A 183 -9.72 16.61 -8.02
CA LEU A 183 -9.81 17.46 -9.19
C LEU A 183 -10.18 18.90 -8.82
N GLN A 184 -11.16 19.09 -7.95
CA GLN A 184 -11.58 20.41 -7.48
C GLN A 184 -10.46 21.12 -6.70
N HIS A 185 -9.71 20.40 -5.86
CA HIS A 185 -8.55 20.95 -5.17
C HIS A 185 -7.53 21.51 -6.17
N PHE A 186 -7.12 20.71 -7.16
CA PHE A 186 -6.15 21.17 -8.15
C PHE A 186 -6.68 22.23 -9.11
N ALA A 187 -7.96 22.18 -9.47
CA ALA A 187 -8.59 23.24 -10.26
C ALA A 187 -8.54 24.60 -9.54
N SER A 188 -8.72 24.59 -8.21
CA SER A 188 -8.59 25.78 -7.39
C SER A 188 -7.12 26.26 -7.27
N VAL A 189 -6.16 25.35 -7.26
CA VAL A 189 -4.73 25.67 -7.09
C VAL A 189 -4.10 26.17 -8.40
N THR A 190 -4.34 25.48 -9.52
CA THR A 190 -3.72 25.83 -10.80
C THR A 190 -4.50 26.90 -11.57
N GLY A 191 -5.79 27.09 -11.28
CA GLY A 191 -6.67 28.00 -12.02
C GLY A 191 -6.98 27.56 -13.45
N ILE A 192 -6.67 26.30 -13.82
CA ILE A 192 -6.93 25.74 -15.14
C ILE A 192 -8.34 25.15 -15.17
N ASN A 193 -9.14 25.49 -16.18
CA ASN A 193 -10.47 24.93 -16.39
C ASN A 193 -10.41 23.67 -17.28
N THR A 194 -9.97 22.55 -16.71
CA THR A 194 -9.94 21.25 -17.38
C THR A 194 -10.44 20.14 -16.46
N SER A 195 -11.04 19.10 -17.02
CA SER A 195 -11.38 17.88 -16.28
C SER A 195 -10.24 16.84 -16.30
N ASP A 196 -9.14 17.15 -16.99
CA ASP A 196 -7.97 16.29 -17.05
C ASP A 196 -7.04 16.50 -15.85
N ILE A 197 -7.10 15.57 -14.90
CA ILE A 197 -6.21 15.56 -13.73
C ILE A 197 -4.73 15.50 -14.11
N GLY A 198 -4.38 14.89 -15.26
CA GLY A 198 -2.99 14.81 -15.72
C GLY A 198 -2.39 16.18 -15.97
N THR A 199 -3.14 17.05 -16.66
CA THR A 199 -2.76 18.46 -16.86
C THR A 199 -2.49 19.18 -15.54
N HIS A 200 -3.37 19.01 -14.55
CA HIS A 200 -3.21 19.63 -13.23
C HIS A 200 -1.97 19.14 -12.47
N LEU A 201 -1.75 17.83 -12.47
CA LEU A 201 -0.62 17.21 -11.77
C LEU A 201 0.70 17.56 -12.44
N LEU A 202 0.76 17.58 -13.78
CA LEU A 202 1.94 18.00 -14.52
C LEU A 202 2.25 19.48 -14.32
N GLU A 203 1.24 20.35 -14.27
CA GLU A 203 1.46 21.77 -13.98
C GLU A 203 1.99 21.98 -12.55
N SER A 204 1.45 21.22 -11.58
CA SER A 204 1.79 21.39 -10.16
C SER A 204 3.13 20.75 -9.79
N PHE A 205 3.47 19.61 -10.39
CA PHE A 205 4.60 18.77 -9.97
C PHE A 205 5.62 18.49 -11.08
N GLY A 206 5.31 18.81 -12.34
CA GLY A 206 6.22 18.59 -13.48
C GLY A 206 6.67 17.14 -13.58
N ALA A 207 8.00 16.93 -13.55
CA ALA A 207 8.61 15.61 -13.60
C ALA A 207 8.37 14.76 -12.34
N ASP A 208 7.95 15.38 -11.24
CA ASP A 208 7.60 14.67 -10.00
C ASP A 208 6.16 14.13 -10.01
N ALA A 209 5.35 14.40 -11.03
CA ALA A 209 4.05 13.76 -11.22
C ALA A 209 4.18 12.24 -11.51
N SER A 210 3.08 11.49 -11.42
CA SER A 210 3.05 10.08 -11.81
C SER A 210 3.44 9.87 -13.27
N LEU A 211 4.19 8.80 -13.53
CA LEU A 211 4.57 8.36 -14.87
C LEU A 211 3.35 8.14 -15.77
N LYS A 212 2.20 7.81 -15.19
CA LYS A 212 0.96 7.65 -15.95
C LYS A 212 0.59 8.90 -16.75
N PHE A 213 0.88 10.08 -16.22
CA PHE A 213 0.50 11.36 -16.84
C PHE A 213 1.61 11.91 -17.74
N SER A 214 2.87 11.56 -17.47
CA SER A 214 4.02 12.06 -18.24
C SER A 214 4.48 11.12 -19.38
N SER A 215 4.25 9.81 -19.26
CA SER A 215 4.78 8.82 -20.21
C SER A 215 3.92 8.65 -21.46
N HIS A 216 4.59 8.32 -22.57
CA HIS A 216 3.90 8.03 -23.82
C HIS A 216 3.13 6.69 -23.74
N PRO A 217 2.01 6.54 -24.48
CA PRO A 217 1.21 5.30 -24.47
C PRO A 217 2.00 4.02 -24.77
N VAL A 218 3.06 4.11 -25.57
CA VAL A 218 3.95 2.98 -25.91
C VAL A 218 4.78 2.54 -24.70
N GLU A 219 5.31 3.47 -23.91
CA GLU A 219 6.04 3.18 -22.66
C GLU A 219 5.11 2.57 -21.61
N LEU A 220 3.89 3.10 -21.50
CA LEU A 220 2.87 2.55 -20.62
C LEU A 220 2.55 1.09 -20.97
N ASN A 221 2.46 0.76 -22.27
CA ASN A 221 2.27 -0.61 -22.74
C ASN A 221 3.48 -1.51 -22.44
N LEU A 222 4.70 -0.99 -22.55
CA LEU A 222 5.93 -1.71 -22.18
C LEU A 222 5.96 -2.06 -20.69
N PHE A 223 5.46 -1.18 -19.81
CA PHE A 223 5.32 -1.50 -18.39
C PHE A 223 4.27 -2.57 -18.10
N GLU A 224 3.26 -2.76 -18.97
CA GLU A 224 2.26 -3.84 -18.84
C GLU A 224 2.80 -5.20 -19.30
N LEU A 225 3.81 -5.20 -20.16
CA LEU A 225 4.52 -6.39 -20.66
C LEU A 225 5.66 -6.85 -19.72
N GLY A 226 5.85 -6.16 -18.59
CA GLY A 226 6.85 -6.47 -17.57
C GLY A 226 6.68 -7.86 -16.93
N LYS A 227 7.73 -8.32 -16.25
CA LYS A 227 7.82 -9.67 -15.64
C LYS A 227 6.60 -9.97 -14.76
N GLN A 228 6.09 -11.19 -14.85
CA GLN A 228 4.82 -11.57 -14.23
C GLN A 228 4.85 -12.00 -12.75
N ASP A 229 5.99 -12.06 -12.04
CA ASP A 229 6.05 -12.95 -10.85
C ASP A 229 6.83 -12.48 -9.60
N GLU A 230 7.17 -11.18 -9.44
CA GLU A 230 8.09 -10.77 -8.35
C GLU A 230 7.44 -9.95 -7.20
N GLY A 231 6.16 -9.57 -7.30
CA GLY A 231 5.45 -8.78 -6.28
C GLY A 231 4.55 -9.60 -5.36
N ILE A 232 4.35 -9.13 -4.13
CA ILE A 232 3.30 -9.62 -3.22
C ILE A 232 2.54 -8.40 -2.70
N LEU A 233 1.24 -8.28 -2.99
CA LEU A 233 0.40 -7.19 -2.50
C LEU A 233 -0.71 -7.71 -1.59
N LEU A 234 -0.74 -7.15 -0.37
CA LEU A 234 -1.80 -7.31 0.61
C LEU A 234 -2.61 -6.01 0.64
N SER A 235 -3.84 -6.05 0.12
CA SER A 235 -4.76 -4.90 0.06
C SER A 235 -5.77 -4.97 1.20
N GLY A 236 -6.06 -3.84 1.86
CA GLY A 236 -6.99 -3.77 2.99
C GLY A 236 -8.47 -4.00 2.65
N CYS A 237 -8.85 -3.85 1.38
CA CYS A 237 -10.22 -4.07 0.91
C CYS A 237 -10.27 -4.69 -0.49
N GLN A 238 -11.39 -5.38 -0.75
CA GLN A 238 -11.84 -5.75 -2.09
C GLN A 238 -12.24 -4.48 -2.87
N GLU A 239 -12.23 -4.56 -4.20
CA GLU A 239 -12.58 -3.47 -5.13
C GLU A 239 -13.96 -2.80 -4.88
N ASN A 240 -14.86 -3.38 -4.08
CA ASN A 240 -16.18 -2.82 -3.81
C ASN A 240 -16.42 -2.43 -2.34
N GLU A 241 -15.37 -2.37 -1.51
CA GLU A 241 -15.46 -2.09 -0.07
C GLU A 241 -14.51 -0.97 0.39
N ASN A 242 -14.82 -0.36 1.55
CA ASN A 242 -14.04 0.72 2.15
C ASN A 242 -13.23 0.24 3.37
N SER A 243 -11.94 0.61 3.42
CA SER A 243 -11.08 0.41 4.60
C SER A 243 -11.42 1.45 5.65
N ALA A 244 -11.44 1.03 6.92
CA ALA A 244 -11.86 1.84 8.04
C ALA A 244 -10.67 2.39 8.85
N ASP A 245 -10.70 3.70 9.13
CA ASP A 245 -9.93 4.33 10.20
C ASP A 245 -10.82 4.48 11.45
N MET A 246 -10.37 3.96 12.61
CA MET A 246 -11.18 3.94 13.84
C MET A 246 -10.95 5.19 14.70
N ASN A 247 -11.92 6.10 14.76
CA ASN A 247 -11.85 7.28 15.64
C ASN A 247 -12.37 6.94 17.07
N PRO A 248 -11.57 7.12 18.14
CA PRO A 248 -11.88 6.65 19.49
C PRO A 248 -12.70 7.61 20.36
N MET A 249 -13.39 8.63 19.82
CA MET A 249 -14.23 9.53 20.63
C MET A 249 -15.34 8.84 21.47
N MET A 250 -15.52 7.51 21.37
CA MET A 250 -16.45 6.76 22.22
C MET A 250 -15.85 5.62 23.07
N THR A 251 -14.60 5.18 22.88
CA THR A 251 -14.06 3.98 23.60
C THR A 251 -12.78 4.21 24.39
N GLY A 252 -12.19 5.42 24.36
CA GLY A 252 -10.96 5.71 25.10
C GLY A 252 -9.74 4.88 24.67
N GLY A 253 -9.81 4.25 23.49
CA GLY A 253 -8.75 3.42 22.91
C GLY A 253 -7.82 4.19 21.97
N LYS A 254 -6.76 3.52 21.50
CA LYS A 254 -5.85 4.07 20.47
C LYS A 254 -6.53 4.05 19.10
N VAL A 255 -6.24 5.06 18.26
CA VAL A 255 -6.66 5.11 16.85
C VAL A 255 -5.80 4.17 16.01
N TYR A 256 -6.40 3.39 15.11
CA TYR A 256 -5.68 2.48 14.20
C TYR A 256 -6.46 2.24 12.90
N GLY A 257 -5.74 1.88 11.84
CA GLY A 257 -6.28 1.30 10.63
C GLY A 257 -6.69 -0.15 10.85
N ALA A 258 -7.92 -0.49 10.48
CA ALA A 258 -8.48 -1.80 10.79
C ALA A 258 -7.65 -2.95 10.18
N PHE A 259 -7.13 -2.81 8.96
CA PHE A 259 -6.35 -3.87 8.31
C PHE A 259 -4.95 -3.99 8.89
N SER A 260 -4.23 -2.88 9.06
CA SER A 260 -2.90 -2.87 9.66
C SER A 260 -2.92 -3.46 11.06
N ASN A 261 -3.92 -3.10 11.88
CA ASN A 261 -4.08 -3.66 13.22
C ASN A 261 -4.42 -5.16 13.19
N ALA A 262 -5.24 -5.62 12.23
CA ALA A 262 -5.54 -7.05 12.08
C ALA A 262 -4.29 -7.86 11.74
N VAL A 263 -3.48 -7.39 10.78
CA VAL A 263 -2.19 -8.02 10.44
C VAL A 263 -1.26 -8.06 11.65
N GLN A 264 -1.13 -6.95 12.37
CA GLN A 264 -0.31 -6.89 13.59
C GLN A 264 -0.80 -7.85 14.68
N THR A 265 -2.11 -7.99 14.85
CA THR A 265 -2.71 -8.92 15.82
C THR A 265 -2.39 -10.36 15.46
N VAL A 266 -2.59 -10.74 14.19
CA VAL A 266 -2.21 -12.06 13.68
C VAL A 266 -0.74 -12.35 13.92
N LEU A 267 0.12 -11.36 13.65
CA LEU A 267 1.56 -11.48 13.85
C LEU A 267 1.98 -11.47 15.34
N LYS A 268 1.16 -10.97 16.26
CA LYS A 268 1.46 -11.07 17.70
C LYS A 268 1.02 -12.41 18.28
N ASP A 269 -0.13 -12.90 17.84
CA ASP A 269 -0.73 -14.12 18.37
C ASP A 269 -0.06 -15.40 17.85
N HIS A 270 0.61 -15.33 16.68
CA HIS A 270 1.25 -16.48 16.03
C HIS A 270 2.76 -16.26 15.87
N MET A 271 3.54 -16.78 16.80
CA MET A 271 5.02 -16.64 16.78
C MET A 271 5.71 -17.50 15.71
N GLY A 272 5.06 -18.56 15.23
CA GLY A 272 5.57 -19.42 14.15
C GLY A 272 5.51 -18.77 12.76
N PRO A 273 6.17 -19.37 11.75
CA PRO A 273 6.11 -18.87 10.38
C PRO A 273 4.68 -18.96 9.84
N LEU A 274 4.22 -17.88 9.21
CA LEU A 274 2.94 -17.80 8.52
C LEU A 274 3.18 -17.56 7.04
N SER A 275 2.39 -18.17 6.16
CA SER A 275 2.40 -17.84 4.74
C SER A 275 1.68 -16.52 4.45
N ASN A 276 1.95 -15.91 3.29
CA ASN A 276 1.23 -14.72 2.83
C ASN A 276 -0.29 -14.95 2.83
N ARG A 277 -0.74 -16.12 2.35
CA ARG A 277 -2.14 -16.55 2.38
C ARG A 277 -2.67 -16.64 3.82
N GLN A 278 -1.93 -17.24 4.74
CA GLN A 278 -2.35 -17.37 6.14
C GLN A 278 -2.51 -16.01 6.81
N VAL A 279 -1.59 -15.08 6.59
CA VAL A 279 -1.68 -13.71 7.14
C VAL A 279 -2.99 -13.05 6.72
N VAL A 280 -3.36 -13.11 5.44
CA VAL A 280 -4.59 -12.49 4.92
C VAL A 280 -5.85 -13.21 5.41
N VAL A 281 -5.88 -14.54 5.37
CA VAL A 281 -7.04 -15.34 5.85
C VAL A 281 -7.28 -15.11 7.35
N MET A 282 -6.22 -15.11 8.16
CA MET A 282 -6.35 -14.85 9.60
C MET A 282 -6.74 -13.40 9.88
N SER A 283 -6.23 -12.44 9.10
CA SER A 283 -6.62 -11.03 9.23
C SER A 283 -8.12 -10.83 8.94
N ARG A 284 -8.68 -11.51 7.92
CA ARG A 284 -10.14 -11.53 7.69
C ARG A 284 -10.93 -12.02 8.90
N LYS A 285 -10.46 -13.08 9.58
CA LYS A 285 -11.11 -13.61 10.79
C LYS A 285 -11.07 -12.60 11.95
N VAL A 286 -9.93 -11.94 12.15
CA VAL A 286 -9.79 -10.89 13.18
C VAL A 286 -10.75 -9.73 12.91
N LEU A 287 -10.85 -9.28 11.65
CA LEU A 287 -11.75 -8.22 11.23
C LEU A 287 -13.21 -8.59 11.42
N GLN A 288 -13.60 -9.80 11.00
CA GLN A 288 -14.96 -10.31 11.18
C GLN A 288 -15.35 -10.41 12.65
N ALA A 289 -14.45 -10.90 13.51
CA ALA A 289 -14.67 -10.98 14.96
C ALA A 289 -14.82 -9.60 15.61
N ALA A 290 -14.13 -8.59 15.08
CA ALA A 290 -14.25 -7.20 15.50
C ALA A 290 -15.44 -6.45 14.88
N GLY A 291 -16.20 -7.10 13.98
CA GLY A 291 -17.39 -6.54 13.34
C GLY A 291 -17.12 -5.62 12.15
N PHE A 292 -15.92 -5.66 11.56
CA PHE A 292 -15.62 -4.92 10.34
C PHE A 292 -16.15 -5.66 9.10
N VAL A 293 -16.64 -4.89 8.12
CA VAL A 293 -17.17 -5.40 6.85
C VAL A 293 -16.06 -5.60 5.80
N GLN A 294 -14.86 -5.08 6.03
CA GLN A 294 -13.79 -5.12 5.05
C GLN A 294 -13.18 -6.52 4.86
N HIS A 295 -12.95 -6.90 3.62
CA HIS A 295 -12.29 -8.15 3.24
C HIS A 295 -10.93 -7.89 2.57
N PRO A 296 -9.82 -8.02 3.31
CA PRO A 296 -8.49 -7.87 2.73
C PRO A 296 -8.19 -8.90 1.63
N CYS A 297 -7.51 -8.51 0.57
CA CYS A 297 -7.18 -9.37 -0.57
C CYS A 297 -5.66 -9.62 -0.68
N LEU A 298 -5.30 -10.75 -1.27
CA LEU A 298 -3.92 -11.12 -1.60
C LEU A 298 -3.78 -11.21 -3.12
N TYR A 299 -2.85 -10.43 -3.66
CA TYR A 299 -2.45 -10.43 -5.05
C TYR A 299 -0.98 -10.87 -5.11
N CYS A 300 -0.75 -12.05 -5.67
CA CYS A 300 0.57 -12.63 -5.90
C CYS A 300 0.45 -13.82 -6.86
N SER A 301 1.59 -14.32 -7.36
CA SER A 301 1.65 -15.63 -8.02
C SER A 301 1.22 -16.77 -7.06
N GLU A 302 0.83 -17.93 -7.60
CA GLU A 302 0.45 -19.09 -6.78
C GLU A 302 1.62 -19.54 -5.90
N ASP A 303 2.84 -19.52 -6.44
CA ASP A 303 4.06 -19.87 -5.70
C ASP A 303 4.29 -18.93 -4.52
N ASN A 304 4.06 -17.61 -4.71
CA ASN A 304 4.22 -16.62 -3.65
C ASN A 304 3.10 -16.63 -2.60
N ALA A 305 1.95 -17.22 -2.88
CA ALA A 305 0.83 -17.23 -1.94
C ALA A 305 1.14 -18.06 -0.68
N ASP A 306 1.82 -19.17 -0.87
CA ASP A 306 2.12 -20.14 0.20
C ASP A 306 3.55 -20.03 0.74
N THR A 307 4.35 -19.07 0.24
CA THR A 307 5.66 -18.72 0.84
C THR A 307 5.50 -17.99 2.18
N PRO A 308 6.50 -18.10 3.09
CA PRO A 308 6.49 -17.38 4.36
C PRO A 308 6.42 -15.86 4.16
N PHE A 309 5.54 -15.19 4.90
CA PHE A 309 5.43 -13.74 4.92
C PHE A 309 6.76 -13.09 5.33
N LEU A 310 7.23 -12.14 4.50
CA LEU A 310 8.55 -11.49 4.62
C LEU A 310 9.75 -12.44 4.60
N TRP A 311 9.60 -13.57 3.90
CA TRP A 311 10.63 -14.57 3.60
C TRP A 311 11.65 -14.79 4.73
N GLN A 312 11.46 -15.86 5.50
CA GLN A 312 12.52 -16.35 6.38
C GLN A 312 13.30 -17.40 5.60
N PRO A 313 14.62 -17.23 5.36
CA PRO A 313 15.38 -18.30 4.72
C PRO A 313 15.22 -19.57 5.56
N GLN A 314 14.93 -20.70 4.91
CA GLN A 314 15.10 -21.98 5.56
C GLN A 314 16.55 -22.06 6.00
N THR A 315 16.77 -22.17 7.31
CA THR A 315 18.01 -22.77 7.79
C THR A 315 18.02 -24.17 7.21
N SER A 316 18.79 -24.39 6.14
CA SER A 316 19.19 -25.73 5.72
C SER A 316 19.93 -26.34 6.91
N GLY A 317 19.17 -27.04 7.75
CA GLY A 317 19.69 -27.85 8.82
C GLY A 317 20.34 -29.08 8.22
N SER A 318 21.51 -29.39 8.80
CA SER A 318 22.38 -30.56 8.66
C SER A 318 23.38 -30.52 7.50
#